data_AF-A0A6J6LCZ9-F1
#
_entry.id   AF-A0A6J6LCZ9-F1
#
_cell.length_a   1.000
_cell.length_b   1.000
_cell.length_c   1.000
_cell.angle_alpha   90.00
_cell.angle_beta   90.00
_cell.angle_gamma   90.00
#
_symmetry.space_group_name_H-M   'P 1'
#
loop_
_entity.id
_entity.type
_entity.pdbx_description
1 polymer ?
#
loop_
_entity_poly.entity_id
_entity_poly.type
_entity_poly.pdbx_seq_one_letter_code
_entity_poly.pdbx_strand_id
1 'polypeptide(L)'
;MREFREYPRTSTTVINAGLRPIVGSYLESVQGKIEESGVHAPFLVMQSNGGCAVATRSAQESHRLILSGPAGGAAGLVALGRQHNLDKLIGLDMGGTSTDICLIKDGKLPLKSTQIINDHTLLAPTVDIHTIGSGGGSIAYVDNTGRLKVGPMSAKAVPGPAAYMQGGTLATLTDAHVVLGTIGQQSLASGLTLSKEAAVKAVSEVAEKLGQDVVQTAIAIVSMSVAHMIRALRQVSIERGLDPRDFTLVPFGGAGPLHAGLLLRNLNLESALIPNRPGLFSADGLLSAGVRIDAAQTLLSPFSTDEISSYVAWFSEKQKELTARLIADGISSDEIEFDSVIDARYLGQGYELPVKLSSTLTNVDSLPELFHEAHRTLYGHASLDQPIEVVTLRISARGNFPKTESAEIKAGETKVVDDAVIGNQMVIFPGFLEGIETKIYQREKLLAGNVFHGPCIVHQMDSTTVVLPGQVVTVTALGDLLIKEDKS
;
A
#
# COMPACT_ATOMS: atom_id res chain seq x y z
N MET A 1 -22.14 11.36 -12.10
CA MET A 1 -22.28 9.98 -11.57
C MET A 1 -23.75 9.59 -11.54
N ARG A 2 -24.10 8.37 -11.96
CA ARG A 2 -25.47 7.84 -12.00
C ARG A 2 -25.56 6.57 -11.16
N GLU A 3 -25.30 6.72 -9.85
CA GLU A 3 -25.26 5.61 -8.91
C GLU A 3 -26.31 5.77 -7.79
N PHE A 4 -26.77 4.61 -7.29
CA PHE A 4 -27.77 4.45 -6.24
C PHE A 4 -27.31 5.05 -4.90
N ARG A 5 -28.31 5.34 -4.03
CA ARG A 5 -28.23 5.95 -2.70
C ARG A 5 -27.97 7.47 -2.71
N GLU A 6 -28.84 8.20 -2.02
CA GLU A 6 -28.82 9.67 -1.96
C GLU A 6 -27.60 10.19 -1.19
N TYR A 7 -27.39 9.74 0.05
CA TYR A 7 -26.32 10.27 0.89
C TYR A 7 -24.91 10.14 0.28
N PRO A 8 -24.44 8.96 -0.19
CA PRO A 8 -23.13 8.85 -0.81
C PRO A 8 -22.99 9.71 -2.07
N ARG A 9 -24.05 9.85 -2.86
CA ARG A 9 -24.06 10.71 -4.05
C ARG A 9 -23.96 12.18 -3.68
N THR A 10 -24.73 12.64 -2.70
CA THR A 10 -24.69 14.01 -2.17
C THR A 10 -23.30 14.30 -1.59
N SER A 11 -22.78 13.42 -0.74
CA SER A 11 -21.46 13.55 -0.11
C SER A 11 -20.33 13.64 -1.15
N THR A 12 -20.32 12.73 -2.14
CA THR A 12 -19.35 12.74 -3.24
C THR A 12 -19.41 14.05 -4.02
N THR A 13 -20.61 14.54 -4.31
CA THR A 13 -20.80 15.78 -5.08
C THR A 13 -20.28 17.00 -4.31
N VAL A 14 -20.60 17.09 -3.01
CA VAL A 14 -20.16 18.18 -2.14
C VAL A 14 -18.63 18.20 -2.01
N ILE A 15 -18.02 17.04 -1.71
CA ILE A 15 -16.57 16.93 -1.56
C ILE A 15 -15.85 17.22 -2.87
N ASN A 16 -16.33 16.68 -4.00
CA ASN A 16 -15.74 16.98 -5.30
C ASN A 16 -15.84 18.48 -5.63
N ALA A 17 -16.99 19.12 -5.38
CA ALA A 17 -17.17 20.54 -5.62
C ALA A 17 -16.21 21.41 -4.79
N GLY A 18 -15.97 21.04 -3.52
CA GLY A 18 -15.01 21.72 -2.66
C GLY A 18 -13.54 21.51 -3.07
N LEU A 19 -13.18 20.33 -3.55
CA LEU A 19 -11.80 19.99 -3.94
C LEU A 19 -11.41 20.52 -5.32
N ARG A 20 -12.34 20.55 -6.28
CA ARG A 20 -12.11 20.97 -7.68
C ARG A 20 -11.29 22.26 -7.84
N PRO A 21 -11.60 23.38 -7.18
CA PRO A 21 -10.81 24.61 -7.37
C PRO A 21 -9.38 24.50 -6.84
N ILE A 22 -9.17 23.79 -5.72
CA ILE A 22 -7.86 23.64 -5.07
C ILE A 22 -6.98 22.70 -5.90
N VAL A 23 -7.50 21.51 -6.22
CA VAL A 23 -6.78 20.48 -6.98
C VAL A 23 -6.59 20.94 -8.42
N GLY A 24 -7.60 21.53 -9.04
CA GLY A 24 -7.52 22.03 -10.42
C GLY A 24 -6.41 23.06 -10.59
N SER A 25 -6.37 24.08 -9.73
CA SER A 25 -5.32 25.10 -9.77
C SER A 25 -3.92 24.51 -9.56
N TYR A 26 -3.78 23.54 -8.67
CA TYR A 26 -2.50 22.84 -8.47
C TYR A 26 -2.07 22.07 -9.72
N LEU A 27 -2.95 21.25 -10.29
CA LEU A 27 -2.65 20.44 -11.47
C LEU A 27 -2.36 21.30 -12.70
N GLU A 28 -3.10 22.38 -12.91
CA GLU A 28 -2.84 23.35 -13.97
C GLU A 28 -1.48 24.03 -13.81
N SER A 29 -1.12 24.43 -12.59
CA SER A 29 0.19 25.03 -12.32
C SER A 29 1.34 24.07 -12.57
N VAL A 30 1.20 22.80 -12.17
CA VAL A 30 2.21 21.78 -12.45
C VAL A 30 2.32 21.51 -13.94
N GLN A 31 1.19 21.38 -14.64
CA GLN A 31 1.18 21.17 -16.08
C GLN A 31 1.86 22.32 -16.85
N GLY A 32 1.57 23.57 -16.49
CA GLY A 32 2.23 24.73 -17.10
C GLY A 32 3.75 24.69 -16.92
N LYS A 33 4.25 24.33 -15.73
CA LYS A 33 5.69 24.18 -15.49
C LYS A 33 6.33 23.03 -16.27
N ILE A 34 5.62 21.92 -16.44
CA ILE A 34 6.08 20.79 -17.26
C ILE A 34 6.21 21.25 -18.72
N GLU A 35 5.21 21.96 -19.24
CA GLU A 35 5.22 22.50 -20.60
C GLU A 35 6.32 23.55 -20.81
N GLU A 36 6.52 24.47 -19.85
CA GLU A 36 7.61 25.46 -19.84
C GLU A 36 9.01 24.79 -19.86
N SER A 37 9.13 23.60 -19.28
CA SER A 37 10.37 22.81 -19.30
C SER A 37 10.60 22.07 -20.63
N GLY A 38 9.69 22.19 -21.59
CA GLY A 38 9.79 21.56 -22.92
C GLY A 38 9.28 20.12 -22.98
N VAL A 39 8.57 19.65 -21.95
CA VAL A 39 7.96 18.31 -21.91
C VAL A 39 6.53 18.39 -22.43
N HIS A 40 6.26 17.71 -23.54
CA HIS A 40 4.95 17.72 -24.21
C HIS A 40 4.15 16.42 -24.02
N ALA A 41 4.61 15.53 -23.14
CA ALA A 41 3.92 14.28 -22.84
C ALA A 41 2.67 14.54 -21.98
N PRO A 42 1.62 13.69 -22.05
CA PRO A 42 0.46 13.79 -21.18
C PRO A 42 0.85 13.75 -19.70
N PHE A 43 0.40 14.74 -18.93
CA PHE A 43 0.57 14.73 -17.48
C PHE A 43 -0.50 13.84 -16.84
N LEU A 44 -0.06 12.70 -16.32
CA LEU A 44 -0.90 11.72 -15.65
C LEU A 44 -0.77 11.83 -14.13
N VAL A 45 -1.87 11.55 -13.44
CA VAL A 45 -1.90 11.50 -11.97
C VAL A 45 -2.55 10.19 -11.50
N MET A 46 -2.02 9.66 -10.40
CA MET A 46 -2.56 8.46 -9.77
C MET A 46 -3.97 8.74 -9.23
N GLN A 47 -4.87 7.79 -9.45
CA GLN A 47 -6.19 7.77 -8.85
C GLN A 47 -6.23 6.73 -7.72
N SER A 48 -7.19 6.91 -6.82
CA SER A 48 -7.43 6.00 -5.71
C SER A 48 -7.79 4.57 -6.13
N ASN A 49 -8.19 4.33 -7.39
CA ASN A 49 -8.50 3.01 -7.96
C ASN A 49 -7.26 2.21 -8.43
N GLY A 50 -6.05 2.73 -8.19
CA GLY A 50 -4.77 2.11 -8.57
C GLY A 50 -4.39 2.24 -10.04
N GLY A 51 -5.09 3.07 -10.80
CA GLY A 51 -4.69 3.46 -12.15
C GLY A 51 -4.47 4.97 -12.27
N CYS A 52 -3.95 5.39 -13.41
CA CYS A 52 -3.69 6.79 -13.71
C CYS A 52 -4.80 7.40 -14.57
N ALA A 53 -4.93 8.72 -14.53
CA ALA A 53 -5.74 9.49 -15.46
C ALA A 53 -5.09 10.84 -15.76
N VAL A 54 -5.41 11.42 -16.92
CA VAL A 54 -4.90 12.74 -17.33
C VAL A 54 -5.32 13.81 -16.34
N ALA A 55 -4.38 14.70 -16.00
CA ALA A 55 -4.54 15.73 -14.97
C ALA A 55 -5.79 16.61 -15.17
N THR A 56 -6.11 16.98 -16.41
CA THR A 56 -7.29 17.79 -16.76
C THR A 56 -8.61 17.10 -16.38
N ARG A 57 -8.72 15.76 -16.57
CA ARG A 57 -9.87 14.97 -16.15
C ARG A 57 -9.90 14.82 -14.63
N SER A 58 -8.75 14.52 -14.04
CA SER A 58 -8.59 14.37 -12.59
C SER A 58 -8.93 15.66 -11.83
N ALA A 59 -8.70 16.83 -12.42
CA ALA A 59 -9.15 18.11 -11.87
C ALA A 59 -10.69 18.15 -11.75
N GLN A 60 -11.43 17.66 -12.75
CA GLN A 60 -12.91 17.63 -12.72
C GLN A 60 -13.45 16.58 -11.74
N GLU A 61 -12.70 15.50 -11.54
CA GLU A 61 -13.04 14.36 -10.70
C GLU A 61 -12.12 14.25 -9.46
N SER A 62 -11.81 15.39 -8.83
CA SER A 62 -10.86 15.52 -7.73
C SER A 62 -11.11 14.57 -6.55
N HIS A 63 -12.37 14.23 -6.27
CA HIS A 63 -12.74 13.21 -5.27
C HIS A 63 -12.06 11.84 -5.50
N ARG A 64 -11.68 11.49 -6.74
CA ARG A 64 -10.98 10.24 -7.07
C ARG A 64 -9.50 10.24 -6.71
N LEU A 65 -8.92 11.38 -6.33
CA LEU A 65 -7.50 11.51 -5.98
C LEU A 65 -7.21 11.32 -4.49
N ILE A 66 -8.25 11.18 -3.66
CA ILE A 66 -8.12 11.00 -2.21
C ILE A 66 -7.45 9.64 -1.94
N LEU A 67 -6.34 9.64 -1.21
CA LEU A 67 -5.49 8.45 -0.96
C LEU A 67 -4.88 7.84 -2.24
N SER A 68 -4.59 8.67 -3.25
CA SER A 68 -3.90 8.24 -4.47
C SER A 68 -2.46 7.74 -4.25
N GLY A 69 -1.71 8.30 -3.28
CA GLY A 69 -0.33 7.87 -2.99
C GLY A 69 -0.23 6.38 -2.63
N PRO A 70 -0.95 5.91 -1.59
CA PRO A 70 -0.97 4.50 -1.21
C PRO A 70 -1.48 3.57 -2.34
N ALA A 71 -2.40 4.05 -3.18
CA ALA A 71 -2.85 3.30 -4.35
C ALA A 71 -1.73 3.05 -5.36
N GLY A 72 -0.78 3.99 -5.50
CA GLY A 72 0.44 3.80 -6.28
C GLY A 72 1.32 2.68 -5.73
N GLY A 73 1.57 2.65 -4.42
CA GLY A 73 2.27 1.54 -3.77
C GLY A 73 1.59 0.20 -4.03
N ALA A 74 0.26 0.15 -3.95
CA ALA A 74 -0.51 -1.06 -4.22
C ALA A 74 -0.43 -1.53 -5.69
N ALA A 75 -0.41 -0.60 -6.65
CA ALA A 75 -0.12 -0.92 -8.06
C ALA A 75 1.30 -1.48 -8.23
N GLY A 76 2.28 -0.91 -7.51
CA GLY A 76 3.65 -1.41 -7.42
C GLY A 76 3.73 -2.85 -6.91
N LEU A 77 2.93 -3.23 -5.92
CA LEU A 77 2.87 -4.62 -5.42
C LEU A 77 2.47 -5.61 -6.52
N VAL A 78 1.48 -5.28 -7.34
CA VAL A 78 1.04 -6.15 -8.44
C VAL A 78 2.15 -6.31 -9.48
N ALA A 79 2.86 -5.22 -9.80
CA ALA A 79 3.98 -5.24 -10.73
C ALA A 79 5.15 -6.07 -10.18
N LEU A 80 5.54 -5.84 -8.92
CA LEU A 80 6.58 -6.58 -8.22
C LEU A 80 6.23 -8.07 -8.12
N GLY A 81 4.98 -8.40 -7.79
CA GLY A 81 4.51 -9.79 -7.75
C GLY A 81 4.69 -10.50 -9.08
N ARG A 82 4.35 -9.87 -10.20
CA ARG A 82 4.58 -10.44 -11.54
C ARG A 82 6.07 -10.65 -11.83
N GLN A 83 6.93 -9.72 -11.45
CA GLN A 83 8.38 -9.82 -11.64
C GLN A 83 9.01 -10.98 -10.86
N HIS A 84 8.46 -11.30 -9.68
CA HIS A 84 8.95 -12.38 -8.81
C HIS A 84 8.11 -13.66 -8.87
N ASN A 85 7.11 -13.74 -9.74
CA ASN A 85 6.13 -14.83 -9.81
C ASN A 85 5.42 -15.09 -8.46
N LEU A 86 5.07 -14.01 -7.75
CA LEU A 86 4.32 -14.01 -6.50
C LEU A 86 2.92 -13.44 -6.72
N ASP A 87 1.90 -14.13 -6.25
CA ASP A 87 0.49 -13.73 -6.40
C ASP A 87 -0.22 -13.44 -5.06
N LYS A 88 0.44 -13.75 -3.94
CA LYS A 88 0.00 -13.49 -2.55
C LYS A 88 1.00 -12.57 -1.84
N LEU A 89 0.69 -11.28 -1.81
CA LEU A 89 1.55 -10.26 -1.18
C LEU A 89 0.79 -9.47 -0.12
N ILE A 90 1.50 -9.06 0.93
CA ILE A 90 1.01 -8.05 1.86
C ILE A 90 1.94 -6.84 1.80
N GLY A 91 1.48 -5.76 1.21
CA GLY A 91 2.18 -4.49 1.22
C GLY A 91 2.04 -3.79 2.56
N LEU A 92 3.14 -3.20 3.04
CA LEU A 92 3.18 -2.37 4.24
C LEU A 92 3.96 -1.09 3.92
N ASP A 93 3.26 -0.02 3.57
CA ASP A 93 3.83 1.30 3.36
C ASP A 93 3.92 2.01 4.71
N MET A 94 5.11 2.22 5.26
CA MET A 94 5.27 2.93 6.52
C MET A 94 6.14 4.17 6.35
N GLY A 95 5.50 5.32 6.57
CA GLY A 95 6.13 6.64 6.60
C GLY A 95 6.35 7.16 8.02
N GLY A 96 6.47 8.48 8.15
CA GLY A 96 6.63 9.15 9.44
C GLY A 96 5.34 9.29 10.27
N THR A 97 4.17 9.16 9.65
CA THR A 97 2.88 9.47 10.31
C THR A 97 1.95 8.27 10.41
N SER A 98 1.95 7.42 9.39
CA SER A 98 0.97 6.35 9.21
C SER A 98 1.63 5.13 8.56
N THR A 99 0.89 4.02 8.65
CA THR A 99 1.18 2.79 7.90
C THR A 99 -0.05 2.43 7.09
N ASP A 100 0.12 2.19 5.80
CA ASP A 100 -0.91 1.73 4.88
C ASP A 100 -0.66 0.27 4.51
N ILE A 101 -1.69 -0.56 4.65
CA ILE A 101 -1.61 -2.00 4.41
C ILE A 101 -2.53 -2.37 3.26
N CYS A 102 -1.99 -3.10 2.28
CA CYS A 102 -2.75 -3.63 1.14
C CYS A 102 -2.45 -5.11 0.96
N LEU A 103 -3.49 -5.93 0.78
CA LEU A 103 -3.35 -7.37 0.55
C LEU A 103 -3.66 -7.71 -0.91
N ILE A 104 -2.67 -8.24 -1.62
CA ILE A 104 -2.80 -8.74 -2.98
C ILE A 104 -3.02 -10.24 -2.93
N LYS A 105 -4.07 -10.72 -3.59
CA LYS A 105 -4.40 -12.14 -3.75
C LYS A 105 -4.63 -12.45 -5.22
N ASP A 106 -4.16 -13.60 -5.68
CA ASP A 106 -4.25 -14.05 -7.07
C ASP A 106 -3.68 -13.02 -8.06
N GLY A 107 -2.67 -12.24 -7.63
CA GLY A 107 -2.03 -11.18 -8.41
C GLY A 107 -2.96 -10.00 -8.74
N LYS A 108 -4.07 -9.84 -8.01
CA LYS A 108 -5.10 -8.83 -8.29
C LYS A 108 -5.17 -7.77 -7.20
N LEU A 109 -5.33 -6.53 -7.65
CA LEU A 109 -5.54 -5.38 -6.79
C LEU A 109 -6.93 -5.45 -6.15
N PRO A 110 -7.05 -5.39 -4.81
CA PRO A 110 -8.34 -5.40 -4.14
C PRO A 110 -9.01 -4.04 -4.31
N LEU A 111 -10.25 -4.02 -4.79
CA LEU A 111 -10.97 -2.79 -5.07
C LEU A 111 -12.31 -2.77 -4.36
N LYS A 112 -12.69 -1.59 -3.87
CA LYS A 112 -14.01 -1.27 -3.34
C LYS A 112 -14.67 -0.25 -4.24
N SER A 113 -15.99 -0.31 -4.36
CA SER A 113 -16.79 0.68 -5.11
C SER A 113 -16.95 2.01 -4.37
N THR A 114 -16.73 2.00 -3.06
CA THR A 114 -16.87 3.17 -2.19
C THR A 114 -15.65 3.37 -1.30
N GLN A 115 -15.43 4.61 -0.92
CA GLN A 115 -14.39 5.05 -0.01
C GLN A 115 -15.03 5.77 1.18
N ILE A 116 -14.52 5.57 2.40
CA ILE A 116 -14.99 6.29 3.59
C ILE A 116 -13.89 7.22 4.06
N ILE A 117 -14.19 8.51 4.19
CA ILE A 117 -13.26 9.56 4.63
C ILE A 117 -13.96 10.38 5.71
N ASN A 118 -13.44 10.38 6.95
CA ASN A 118 -14.04 11.09 8.09
C ASN A 118 -15.56 10.86 8.19
N ASP A 119 -15.98 9.60 8.17
CA ASP A 119 -17.39 9.14 8.19
C ASP A 119 -18.23 9.52 6.95
N HIS A 120 -17.64 10.17 5.94
CA HIS A 120 -18.29 10.45 4.67
C HIS A 120 -18.04 9.33 3.66
N THR A 121 -19.13 8.73 3.17
CA THR A 121 -19.06 7.71 2.12
C THR A 121 -19.03 8.38 0.74
N LEU A 122 -17.99 8.10 -0.03
CA LEU A 122 -17.80 8.55 -1.39
C LEU A 122 -17.99 7.39 -2.37
N LEU A 123 -18.69 7.66 -3.46
CA LEU A 123 -18.85 6.76 -4.58
C LEU A 123 -17.67 6.97 -5.54
N ALA A 124 -16.51 6.45 -5.12
CA ALA A 124 -15.27 6.47 -5.86
C ALA A 124 -14.62 5.09 -5.73
N PRO A 125 -14.38 4.37 -6.85
CA PRO A 125 -13.61 3.15 -6.81
C PRO A 125 -12.26 3.39 -6.18
N THR A 126 -11.90 2.59 -5.18
CA THR A 126 -10.68 2.78 -4.40
C THR A 126 -10.02 1.44 -4.14
N VAL A 127 -8.69 1.43 -4.09
CA VAL A 127 -7.93 0.28 -3.60
C VAL A 127 -8.29 0.07 -2.13
N ASP A 128 -8.53 -1.18 -1.78
CA ASP A 128 -8.80 -1.55 -0.40
C ASP A 128 -7.52 -1.50 0.43
N ILE A 129 -7.30 -0.34 1.03
CA ILE A 129 -6.15 -0.03 1.87
C ILE A 129 -6.64 0.18 3.30
N HIS A 130 -5.96 -0.46 4.24
CA HIS A 130 -6.19 -0.27 5.66
C HIS A 130 -5.07 0.59 6.25
N THR A 131 -5.43 1.80 6.69
CA THR A 131 -4.49 2.74 7.28
C THR A 131 -4.53 2.68 8.80
N ILE A 132 -3.36 2.64 9.44
CA ILE A 132 -3.22 2.81 10.89
C ILE A 132 -2.35 4.03 11.21
N GLY A 133 -2.69 4.70 12.33
CA GLY A 133 -1.94 5.83 12.87
C GLY A 133 -0.64 5.43 13.57
N SER A 134 0.17 4.62 12.91
CA SER A 134 1.47 4.15 13.38
C SER A 134 2.51 4.44 12.30
N GLY A 135 3.48 5.29 12.59
CA GLY A 135 4.59 5.67 11.70
C GLY A 135 5.85 5.94 12.51
N GLY A 136 6.96 6.28 11.86
CA GLY A 136 8.23 6.56 12.56
C GLY A 136 8.11 7.70 13.60
N GLY A 137 7.30 8.71 13.31
CA GLY A 137 7.04 9.84 14.21
C GLY A 137 5.90 9.60 15.21
N SER A 138 5.34 8.40 15.33
CA SER A 138 4.31 8.12 16.34
C SER A 138 4.85 8.38 17.75
N ILE A 139 4.15 9.22 18.50
CA ILE A 139 4.58 9.70 19.81
C ILE A 139 4.30 8.63 20.86
N ALA A 140 5.31 8.32 21.67
CA ALA A 140 5.23 7.48 22.85
C ALA A 140 4.92 8.33 24.08
N TYR A 141 3.94 7.92 24.87
CA TYR A 141 3.55 8.62 26.09
C TYR A 141 2.94 7.66 27.12
N VAL A 142 2.91 8.09 28.38
CA VAL A 142 2.20 7.40 29.45
C VAL A 142 0.84 8.05 29.62
N ASP A 143 -0.23 7.27 29.49
CA ASP A 143 -1.60 7.77 29.66
C ASP A 143 -1.98 7.96 31.14
N ASN A 144 -3.18 8.50 31.37
CA ASN A 144 -3.70 8.74 32.72
C ASN A 144 -3.89 7.47 33.56
N THR A 145 -3.78 6.28 32.96
CA THR A 145 -3.85 4.98 33.65
C THR A 145 -2.47 4.41 33.97
N GLY A 146 -1.39 5.17 33.70
CA GLY A 146 -0.01 4.73 33.91
C GLY A 146 0.48 3.73 32.86
N ARG A 147 -0.20 3.62 31.71
CA ARG A 147 0.16 2.67 30.65
C ARG A 147 0.88 3.37 29.51
N LEU A 148 1.91 2.71 28.96
CA LEU A 148 2.54 3.15 27.73
C LEU A 148 1.54 3.09 26.57
N LYS A 149 1.57 4.13 25.74
CA LYS A 149 0.85 4.26 24.47
C LYS A 149 1.82 4.76 23.41
N VAL A 150 1.61 4.32 22.17
CA VAL A 150 2.37 4.79 21.00
C VAL A 150 1.38 5.13 19.90
N GLY A 151 1.38 6.38 19.45
CA GLY A 151 0.34 6.91 18.57
C GLY A 151 -1.02 7.07 19.28
N PRO A 152 -2.07 7.51 18.56
CA PRO A 152 -2.08 7.84 17.14
C PRO A 152 -1.47 9.22 16.82
N MET A 153 -1.10 9.99 17.84
CA MET A 153 -0.44 11.28 17.66
C MET A 153 0.93 11.09 17.00
N SER A 154 1.28 12.00 16.09
CA SER A 154 2.56 11.98 15.38
C SER A 154 3.27 13.32 15.50
N ALA A 155 4.61 13.26 15.65
CA ALA A 155 5.50 14.41 15.61
C ALA A 155 5.68 15.00 14.19
N LYS A 156 5.11 14.35 13.16
CA LYS A 156 5.23 14.69 11.73
C LYS A 156 6.72 14.79 11.31
N ALA A 157 7.01 15.52 10.24
CA ALA A 157 8.39 15.81 9.84
C ALA A 157 9.00 16.95 10.67
N VAL A 158 8.22 18.00 10.95
CA VAL A 158 8.60 19.15 11.78
C VAL A 158 7.48 19.34 12.83
N PRO A 159 7.81 19.37 14.14
CA PRO A 159 9.16 19.39 14.73
C PRO A 159 9.90 18.03 14.69
N GLY A 160 9.21 16.95 14.35
CA GLY A 160 9.80 15.64 14.12
C GLY A 160 10.21 14.88 15.39
N PRO A 161 10.74 13.65 15.24
CA PRO A 161 11.46 12.93 16.30
C PRO A 161 12.52 13.80 16.98
N ALA A 162 12.77 13.58 18.27
CA ALA A 162 13.79 14.33 19.00
C ALA A 162 15.19 14.14 18.39
N ALA A 163 15.48 12.93 17.91
CA ALA A 163 16.70 12.57 17.21
C ALA A 163 17.00 13.45 15.98
N TYR A 164 15.98 14.09 15.38
CA TYR A 164 16.16 14.92 14.18
C TYR A 164 16.76 16.29 14.52
N MET A 165 16.74 16.70 15.80
CA MET A 165 17.25 18.00 16.25
C MET A 165 16.58 19.21 15.55
N GLN A 166 15.31 19.06 15.17
CA GLN A 166 14.50 20.10 14.49
C GLN A 166 13.44 20.73 15.41
N GLY A 167 13.66 20.67 16.73
CA GLY A 167 12.76 21.21 17.76
C GLY A 167 11.82 20.18 18.39
N GLY A 168 11.86 18.93 17.95
CA GLY A 168 11.15 17.81 18.59
C GLY A 168 11.75 17.47 19.96
N THR A 169 10.90 17.20 20.95
CA THR A 169 11.34 16.81 22.30
C THR A 169 10.61 15.58 22.85
N LEU A 170 9.49 15.19 22.24
CA LEU A 170 8.70 14.04 22.68
C LEU A 170 9.31 12.75 22.11
N ALA A 171 9.30 11.68 22.90
CA ALA A 171 9.73 10.37 22.44
C ALA A 171 8.86 9.88 21.28
N THR A 172 9.49 9.38 20.23
CA THR A 172 8.82 8.75 19.09
C THR A 172 9.32 7.33 18.84
N LEU A 173 8.65 6.61 17.94
CA LEU A 173 9.11 5.30 17.48
C LEU A 173 10.51 5.38 16.85
N THR A 174 10.80 6.41 16.05
CA THR A 174 12.14 6.65 15.50
C THR A 174 13.18 6.85 16.61
N ASP A 175 12.85 7.61 17.67
CA ASP A 175 13.76 7.79 18.80
C ASP A 175 14.06 6.46 19.50
N ALA A 176 13.05 5.60 19.68
CA ALA A 176 13.26 4.26 20.21
C ALA A 176 14.19 3.41 19.31
N HIS A 177 14.02 3.46 17.99
CA HIS A 177 14.91 2.77 17.05
C HIS A 177 16.36 3.28 17.09
N VAL A 178 16.56 4.57 17.33
CA VAL A 178 17.89 5.19 17.52
C VAL A 178 18.50 4.72 18.84
N VAL A 179 17.74 4.67 19.93
CA VAL A 179 18.20 4.17 21.23
C VAL A 179 18.66 2.72 21.11
N LEU A 180 17.87 1.86 20.45
CA LEU A 180 18.18 0.44 20.24
C LEU A 180 19.29 0.19 19.21
N GLY A 181 19.73 1.23 18.49
CA GLY A 181 20.75 1.12 17.46
C GLY A 181 20.29 0.48 16.15
N THR A 182 18.99 0.26 15.97
CA THR A 182 18.44 -0.30 14.71
C THR A 182 18.46 0.70 13.54
N ILE A 183 18.55 2.00 13.85
CA ILE A 183 18.92 3.03 12.88
C ILE A 183 20.36 3.42 13.17
N GLY A 184 21.22 3.35 12.14
CA GLY A 184 22.65 3.62 12.25
C GLY A 184 22.96 5.11 12.42
N GLN A 185 24.25 5.42 12.61
CA GLN A 185 24.76 6.80 12.68
C GLN A 185 25.01 7.43 11.29
N GLN A 186 24.75 6.68 10.23
CA GLN A 186 24.89 7.18 8.85
C GLN A 186 23.88 8.29 8.58
N SER A 187 24.23 9.14 7.62
CA SER A 187 23.33 10.18 7.14
C SER A 187 22.13 9.55 6.46
N LEU A 188 20.93 10.00 6.82
CA LEU A 188 19.68 9.63 6.13
C LEU A 188 19.43 10.58 4.94
N ALA A 189 18.30 10.40 4.27
CA ALA A 189 17.82 11.30 3.22
C ALA A 189 18.00 12.78 3.60
N SER A 190 18.38 13.59 2.60
CA SER A 190 18.65 15.03 2.75
C SER A 190 19.81 15.40 3.69
N GLY A 191 20.69 14.46 4.04
CA GLY A 191 21.87 14.75 4.86
C GLY A 191 21.61 14.74 6.37
N LEU A 192 20.45 14.22 6.80
CA LEU A 192 20.05 14.24 8.21
C LEU A 192 20.92 13.29 9.04
N THR A 193 21.61 13.82 10.05
CA THR A 193 22.34 13.04 11.05
C THR A 193 21.53 12.99 12.34
N LEU A 194 21.31 11.80 12.87
CA LEU A 194 20.50 11.60 14.06
C LEU A 194 21.32 11.78 15.35
N SER A 195 20.76 12.48 16.34
CA SER A 195 21.35 12.55 17.68
C SER A 195 20.81 11.42 18.57
N LYS A 196 21.71 10.52 18.96
CA LYS A 196 21.40 9.47 19.93
C LYS A 196 21.12 10.05 21.32
N GLU A 197 21.82 11.12 21.68
CA GLU A 197 21.67 11.80 22.97
C GLU A 197 20.27 12.41 23.10
N ALA A 198 19.76 13.06 22.04
CA ALA A 198 18.41 13.60 22.03
C ALA A 198 17.34 12.50 22.10
N ALA A 199 17.53 11.40 21.38
CA ALA A 199 16.64 10.24 21.43
C ALA A 199 16.60 9.61 22.83
N VAL A 200 17.77 9.39 23.44
CA VAL A 200 17.90 8.86 24.80
C VAL A 200 17.20 9.76 25.81
N LYS A 201 17.39 11.08 25.71
CA LYS A 201 16.73 12.05 26.59
C LYS A 201 15.21 12.02 26.44
N ALA A 202 14.70 11.98 25.21
CA ALA A 202 13.25 11.94 24.98
C ALA A 202 12.64 10.64 25.54
N VAL A 203 13.27 9.49 25.29
CA VAL A 203 12.81 8.19 25.80
C VAL A 203 12.95 8.11 27.33
N SER A 204 13.95 8.75 27.94
CA SER A 204 14.11 8.75 29.40
C SER A 204 12.95 9.46 30.12
N GLU A 205 12.38 10.52 29.55
CA GLU A 205 11.19 11.17 30.13
C GLU A 205 9.96 10.25 30.20
N VAL A 206 9.84 9.30 29.26
CA VAL A 206 8.82 8.25 29.29
C VAL A 206 9.20 7.15 30.28
N ALA A 207 10.47 6.76 30.30
CA ALA A 207 11.00 5.72 31.17
C ALA A 207 10.84 6.07 32.66
N GLU A 208 11.13 7.32 33.04
CA GLU A 208 10.95 7.84 34.40
C GLU A 208 9.49 7.73 34.87
N LYS A 209 8.52 8.03 33.99
CA LYS A 209 7.10 7.92 34.31
C LYS A 209 6.63 6.47 34.47
N LEU A 210 7.30 5.52 33.80
CA LEU A 210 7.02 4.09 33.91
C LEU A 210 7.81 3.42 35.04
N GLY A 211 8.82 4.08 35.62
CA GLY A 211 9.77 3.46 36.54
C GLY A 211 10.61 2.37 35.88
N GLN A 212 10.94 2.53 34.59
CA GLN A 212 11.70 1.58 33.78
C GLN A 212 13.04 2.16 33.33
N ASP A 213 13.94 1.30 32.87
CA ASP A 213 15.16 1.71 32.18
C ASP A 213 14.86 2.24 30.76
N VAL A 214 15.73 3.11 30.24
CA VAL A 214 15.60 3.74 28.92
C VAL A 214 15.59 2.70 27.80
N VAL A 215 16.46 1.69 27.86
CA VAL A 215 16.53 0.63 26.85
C VAL A 215 15.28 -0.21 26.89
N GLN A 216 14.83 -0.61 28.09
CA GLN A 216 13.59 -1.37 28.24
C GLN A 216 12.38 -0.60 27.71
N THR A 217 12.33 0.70 27.96
CA THR A 217 11.29 1.59 27.44
C THR A 217 11.34 1.67 25.92
N ALA A 218 12.52 1.79 25.31
CA ALA A 218 12.67 1.77 23.85
C ALA A 218 12.20 0.44 23.24
N ILE A 219 12.55 -0.70 23.85
CA ILE A 219 12.04 -2.03 23.44
C ILE A 219 10.51 -2.04 23.51
N ALA A 220 9.93 -1.53 24.59
CA ALA A 220 8.47 -1.48 24.77
C ALA A 220 7.79 -0.62 23.71
N ILE A 221 8.36 0.54 23.36
CA ILE A 221 7.84 1.42 22.30
C ILE A 221 7.81 0.69 20.95
N VAL A 222 8.92 0.07 20.53
CA VAL A 222 8.97 -0.70 19.27
C VAL A 222 8.00 -1.89 19.32
N SER A 223 7.96 -2.62 20.43
CA SER A 223 7.08 -3.78 20.61
C SER A 223 5.60 -3.39 20.52
N MET A 224 5.21 -2.24 21.07
CA MET A 224 3.84 -1.73 20.95
C MET A 224 3.47 -1.38 19.50
N SER A 225 4.36 -0.70 18.78
CA SER A 225 4.14 -0.39 17.36
C SER A 225 4.03 -1.64 16.51
N VAL A 226 4.91 -2.63 16.74
CA VAL A 226 4.85 -3.94 16.07
C VAL A 226 3.55 -4.67 16.41
N ALA A 227 3.08 -4.63 17.66
CA ALA A 227 1.80 -5.22 18.04
C ALA A 227 0.61 -4.54 17.33
N HIS A 228 0.64 -3.21 17.16
CA HIS A 228 -0.37 -2.49 16.36
C HIS A 228 -0.35 -2.93 14.90
N MET A 229 0.82 -3.04 14.28
CA MET A 229 0.98 -3.52 12.91
C MET A 229 0.50 -4.97 12.76
N ILE A 230 0.86 -5.88 13.67
CA ILE A 230 0.39 -7.27 13.69
C ILE A 230 -1.14 -7.32 13.76
N ARG A 231 -1.76 -6.52 14.62
CA ARG A 231 -3.22 -6.47 14.75
C ARG A 231 -3.87 -6.02 13.44
N ALA A 232 -3.34 -4.97 12.81
CA ALA A 232 -3.83 -4.47 11.54
C ALA A 232 -3.65 -5.48 10.40
N LEU A 233 -2.50 -6.15 10.33
CA LEU A 233 -2.21 -7.21 9.37
C LEU A 233 -3.17 -8.39 9.53
N ARG A 234 -3.46 -8.81 10.77
CA ARG A 234 -4.46 -9.86 11.07
C ARG A 234 -5.87 -9.44 10.67
N GLN A 235 -6.23 -8.18 10.86
CA GLN A 235 -7.53 -7.63 10.46
C GLN A 235 -7.73 -7.67 8.93
N VAL A 236 -6.69 -7.38 8.14
CA VAL A 236 -6.81 -7.44 6.67
C VAL A 236 -6.65 -8.85 6.08
N SER A 237 -6.20 -9.83 6.86
CA SER A 237 -5.96 -11.21 6.42
C SER A 237 -6.94 -12.21 7.04
N ILE A 238 -6.79 -12.53 8.32
CA ILE A 238 -7.54 -13.59 9.03
C ILE A 238 -9.03 -13.29 9.04
N GLU A 239 -9.44 -12.04 9.28
CA GLU A 239 -10.87 -11.67 9.24
C GLU A 239 -11.50 -11.83 7.84
N ARG A 240 -10.67 -12.00 6.80
CA ARG A 240 -11.09 -12.30 5.43
C ARG A 240 -10.90 -13.78 5.05
N GLY A 241 -10.62 -14.64 6.03
CA GLY A 241 -10.40 -16.07 5.82
C GLY A 241 -9.07 -16.41 5.14
N LEU A 242 -8.08 -15.52 5.21
CA LEU A 242 -6.76 -15.69 4.61
C LEU A 242 -5.71 -15.97 5.67
N ASP A 243 -4.86 -16.97 5.45
CA ASP A 243 -3.75 -17.33 6.33
C ASP A 243 -2.51 -16.49 5.99
N PRO A 244 -1.97 -15.65 6.90
CA PRO A 244 -0.77 -14.85 6.64
C PRO A 244 0.47 -15.67 6.26
N ARG A 245 0.53 -16.95 6.65
CA ARG A 245 1.68 -17.83 6.40
C ARG A 245 1.89 -18.12 4.91
N ASP A 246 0.85 -17.92 4.09
CA ASP A 246 0.88 -18.07 2.64
C ASP A 246 1.36 -16.81 1.91
N PHE A 247 1.68 -15.74 2.62
CA PHE A 247 1.96 -14.43 2.02
C PHE A 247 3.41 -14.03 2.19
N THR A 248 3.92 -13.33 1.17
CA THR A 248 5.16 -12.57 1.26
C THR A 248 4.89 -11.12 1.67
N LEU A 249 5.55 -10.66 2.72
CA LEU A 249 5.50 -9.25 3.13
C LEU A 249 6.32 -8.40 2.17
N VAL A 250 5.78 -7.28 1.71
CA VAL A 250 6.52 -6.27 0.96
C VAL A 250 6.48 -4.98 1.76
N PRO A 251 7.43 -4.77 2.68
CA PRO A 251 7.49 -3.55 3.45
C PRO A 251 8.24 -2.48 2.65
N PHE A 252 7.61 -1.32 2.53
CA PHE A 252 8.14 -0.16 1.81
C PHE A 252 7.79 1.13 2.55
N GLY A 253 8.08 2.27 1.92
CA GLY A 253 8.22 3.53 2.63
C GLY A 253 9.54 3.56 3.41
N GLY A 254 9.87 4.73 3.96
CA GLY A 254 11.16 4.93 4.62
C GLY A 254 11.33 4.07 5.87
N ALA A 255 10.25 3.78 6.60
CA ALA A 255 10.27 3.08 7.89
C ALA A 255 9.72 1.65 7.86
N GLY A 256 9.17 1.19 6.73
CA GLY A 256 8.63 -0.18 6.60
C GLY A 256 9.70 -1.25 6.84
N PRO A 257 10.82 -1.21 6.11
CA PRO A 257 11.88 -2.22 6.23
C PRO A 257 12.53 -2.35 7.62
N LEU A 258 12.40 -1.35 8.51
CA LEU A 258 12.84 -1.44 9.90
C LEU A 258 12.09 -2.53 10.69
N HIS A 259 10.85 -2.83 10.29
CA HIS A 259 9.97 -3.74 10.99
C HIS A 259 9.84 -5.10 10.28
N ALA A 260 10.44 -5.25 9.10
CA ALA A 260 10.31 -6.42 8.24
C ALA A 260 10.61 -7.73 8.98
N GLY A 261 11.78 -7.83 9.60
CA GLY A 261 12.21 -9.04 10.30
C GLY A 261 11.29 -9.40 11.47
N LEU A 262 10.80 -8.42 12.23
CA LEU A 262 9.89 -8.66 13.35
C LEU A 262 8.51 -9.11 12.86
N LEU A 263 7.97 -8.49 11.81
CA LEU A 263 6.68 -8.85 11.24
C LEU A 263 6.71 -10.24 10.59
N LEU A 264 7.77 -10.53 9.82
CA LEU A 264 8.03 -11.86 9.25
C LEU A 264 7.95 -12.95 10.33
N ARG A 265 8.71 -12.76 11.41
CA ARG A 265 8.77 -13.70 12.53
C ARG A 265 7.46 -13.86 13.27
N ASN A 266 6.85 -12.75 13.71
CA ASN A 266 5.68 -12.79 14.59
C ASN A 266 4.41 -13.26 13.89
N LEU A 267 4.33 -13.10 12.56
CA LEU A 267 3.20 -13.57 11.76
C LEU A 267 3.48 -14.90 11.04
N ASN A 268 4.69 -15.46 11.16
CA ASN A 268 5.14 -16.65 10.45
C ASN A 268 4.92 -16.54 8.93
N LEU A 269 5.20 -15.38 8.36
CA LEU A 269 5.03 -15.14 6.92
C LEU A 269 5.99 -16.04 6.13
N GLU A 270 5.67 -16.30 4.86
CA GLU A 270 6.52 -17.14 4.01
C GLU A 270 7.91 -16.50 3.82
N SER A 271 7.91 -15.20 3.55
CA SER A 271 9.11 -14.39 3.39
C SER A 271 8.79 -12.89 3.51
N ALA A 272 9.83 -12.06 3.55
CA ALA A 272 9.71 -10.63 3.32
C ALA A 272 10.58 -10.23 2.12
N LEU A 273 10.01 -9.50 1.16
CA LEU A 273 10.69 -9.00 -0.02
C LEU A 273 10.79 -7.47 0.08
N ILE A 274 11.98 -6.97 0.39
CA ILE A 274 12.25 -5.54 0.48
C ILE A 274 12.55 -5.00 -0.92
N PRO A 275 11.75 -4.05 -1.45
CA PRO A 275 12.01 -3.51 -2.77
C PRO A 275 13.40 -2.88 -2.91
N ASN A 276 13.93 -2.76 -4.12
CA ASN A 276 15.20 -2.11 -4.37
C ASN A 276 15.21 -0.63 -3.95
N ARG A 277 14.05 0.04 -4.02
CA ARG A 277 13.87 1.44 -3.59
C ARG A 277 12.67 1.58 -2.65
N PRO A 278 12.77 1.11 -1.39
CA PRO A 278 11.61 1.07 -0.49
C PRO A 278 10.98 2.46 -0.28
N GLY A 279 11.79 3.50 -0.11
CA GLY A 279 11.30 4.86 0.12
C GLY A 279 10.67 5.50 -1.11
N LEU A 280 10.92 4.96 -2.31
CA LEU A 280 10.37 5.43 -3.58
C LEU A 280 9.36 4.44 -4.21
N PHE A 281 9.01 3.36 -3.51
CA PHE A 281 8.23 2.27 -4.10
C PHE A 281 6.85 2.70 -4.63
N SER A 282 6.17 3.63 -3.96
CA SER A 282 4.91 4.18 -4.45
C SER A 282 5.08 4.97 -5.76
N ALA A 283 6.25 5.58 -5.98
CA ALA A 283 6.59 6.22 -7.26
C ALA A 283 6.92 5.18 -8.34
N ASP A 284 7.64 4.11 -8.01
CA ASP A 284 7.85 2.98 -8.95
C ASP A 284 6.50 2.33 -9.35
N GLY A 285 5.55 2.26 -8.41
CA GLY A 285 4.19 1.82 -8.67
C GLY A 285 3.40 2.75 -9.60
N LEU A 286 3.62 4.07 -9.53
CA LEU A 286 3.07 5.03 -10.49
C LEU A 286 3.54 4.76 -11.92
N LEU A 287 4.83 4.42 -12.09
CA LEU A 287 5.41 4.07 -13.40
C LEU A 287 4.86 2.76 -13.96
N SER A 288 4.45 1.85 -13.06
CA SER A 288 3.89 0.55 -13.41
C SER A 288 2.37 0.58 -13.63
N ALA A 289 1.70 1.64 -13.15
CA ALA A 289 0.27 1.78 -13.25
C ALA A 289 -0.14 2.20 -14.67
N GLY A 290 -1.07 1.43 -15.25
CA GLY A 290 -1.74 1.82 -16.48
C GLY A 290 -2.76 2.94 -16.25
N VAL A 291 -3.31 3.47 -17.34
CA VAL A 291 -4.48 4.35 -17.32
C VAL A 291 -5.72 3.53 -16.97
N ARG A 292 -6.62 4.09 -16.15
CA ARG A 292 -7.87 3.44 -15.80
C ARG A 292 -9.03 4.42 -15.85
N ILE A 293 -10.15 3.98 -16.41
CA ILE A 293 -11.39 4.74 -16.43
C ILE A 293 -12.55 3.83 -16.01
N ASP A 294 -13.25 4.22 -14.95
CA ASP A 294 -14.43 3.51 -14.45
C ASP A 294 -15.73 4.24 -14.80
N ALA A 295 -16.72 3.49 -15.29
CA ALA A 295 -18.07 3.96 -15.57
C ALA A 295 -19.12 3.04 -14.91
N ALA A 296 -20.23 3.63 -14.47
CA ALA A 296 -21.32 2.90 -13.83
C ALA A 296 -22.69 3.51 -14.13
N GLN A 297 -23.72 2.67 -14.15
CA GLN A 297 -25.13 3.06 -14.28
C GLN A 297 -26.04 2.19 -13.41
N THR A 298 -26.79 2.84 -12.52
CA THR A 298 -27.85 2.19 -11.74
C THR A 298 -29.09 1.91 -12.60
N LEU A 299 -29.70 0.74 -12.39
CA LEU A 299 -30.94 0.30 -13.02
C LEU A 299 -32.07 0.06 -12.00
N LEU A 300 -31.80 -0.68 -10.91
CA LEU A 300 -32.81 -1.10 -9.92
C LEU A 300 -34.00 -1.79 -10.57
N SER A 301 -33.74 -2.93 -11.21
CA SER A 301 -34.76 -3.74 -11.90
C SER A 301 -34.65 -5.20 -11.50
N PRO A 302 -35.76 -5.94 -11.34
CA PRO A 302 -35.69 -7.40 -11.29
C PRO A 302 -35.00 -7.94 -12.55
N PHE A 303 -34.13 -8.93 -12.38
CA PHE A 303 -33.50 -9.60 -13.52
C PHE A 303 -34.57 -10.27 -14.38
N SER A 304 -34.51 -10.02 -15.68
CA SER A 304 -35.32 -10.71 -16.69
C SER A 304 -34.46 -11.04 -17.89
N THR A 305 -34.69 -12.21 -18.49
CA THR A 305 -34.01 -12.63 -19.72
C THR A 305 -34.25 -11.65 -20.88
N ASP A 306 -35.39 -10.95 -20.88
CA ASP A 306 -35.72 -9.96 -21.91
C ASP A 306 -34.82 -8.72 -21.85
N GLU A 307 -34.28 -8.40 -20.66
CA GLU A 307 -33.41 -7.24 -20.44
C GLU A 307 -31.95 -7.49 -20.81
N ILE A 308 -31.53 -8.75 -21.02
CA ILE A 308 -30.14 -9.13 -21.33
C ILE A 308 -29.59 -8.31 -22.51
N SER A 309 -30.40 -8.15 -23.57
CA SER A 309 -30.02 -7.38 -24.76
C SER A 309 -29.69 -5.92 -24.43
N SER A 310 -30.40 -5.31 -23.48
CA SER A 310 -30.17 -3.94 -23.03
C SER A 310 -28.88 -3.81 -22.23
N TYR A 311 -28.55 -4.80 -21.39
CA TYR A 311 -27.30 -4.81 -20.61
C TYR A 311 -26.11 -4.93 -21.54
N VAL A 312 -26.15 -5.87 -22.50
CA VAL A 312 -25.09 -6.07 -23.50
C VAL A 312 -24.91 -4.81 -24.36
N ALA A 313 -26.01 -4.17 -24.77
CA ALA A 313 -25.96 -2.92 -25.52
C ALA A 313 -25.26 -1.80 -24.73
N TRP A 314 -25.59 -1.64 -23.44
CA TRP A 314 -24.94 -0.66 -22.57
C TRP A 314 -23.44 -0.91 -22.43
N PHE A 315 -23.03 -2.14 -22.14
CA PHE A 315 -21.61 -2.49 -22.03
C PHE A 315 -20.87 -2.24 -23.34
N SER A 316 -21.45 -2.63 -24.48
CA SER A 316 -20.85 -2.43 -25.81
C SER A 316 -20.72 -0.95 -26.17
N GLU A 317 -21.70 -0.11 -25.83
CA GLU A 317 -21.62 1.34 -25.99
C GLU A 317 -20.48 1.92 -25.14
N LYS A 318 -20.41 1.53 -23.85
CA LYS A 318 -19.36 2.00 -22.94
C LYS A 318 -17.98 1.52 -23.31
N GLN A 319 -17.82 0.30 -23.81
CA GLN A 319 -16.55 -0.18 -24.35
C GLN A 319 -16.05 0.73 -25.49
N LYS A 320 -16.91 1.11 -26.44
CA LYS A 320 -16.55 2.03 -27.53
C LYS A 320 -16.16 3.41 -27.01
N GLU A 321 -16.97 3.97 -26.11
CA GLU A 321 -16.72 5.29 -25.51
C GLU A 321 -15.39 5.33 -24.74
N LEU A 322 -15.14 4.33 -23.90
CA LEU A 322 -13.93 4.26 -23.08
C LEU A 322 -12.68 3.95 -23.91
N THR A 323 -12.81 3.13 -24.95
CA THR A 323 -11.73 2.89 -25.93
C THR A 323 -11.26 4.21 -26.54
N ALA A 324 -12.19 5.02 -27.05
CA ALA A 324 -11.85 6.30 -27.67
C ALA A 324 -11.14 7.25 -26.68
N ARG A 325 -11.53 7.24 -25.41
CA ARG A 325 -10.88 8.04 -24.35
C ARG A 325 -9.47 7.55 -24.05
N LEU A 326 -9.26 6.25 -23.90
CA LEU A 326 -7.93 5.69 -23.63
C LEU A 326 -6.97 5.93 -24.81
N ILE A 327 -7.45 5.83 -26.05
CA ILE A 327 -6.66 6.18 -27.23
C ILE A 327 -6.26 7.67 -27.21
N ALA A 328 -7.18 8.56 -26.84
CA ALA A 328 -6.87 9.99 -26.68
C ALA A 328 -5.85 10.25 -25.54
N ASP A 329 -5.80 9.37 -24.54
CA ASP A 329 -4.83 9.41 -23.45
C ASP A 329 -3.48 8.75 -23.83
N GLY A 330 -3.32 8.27 -25.07
CA GLY A 330 -2.06 7.73 -25.61
C GLY A 330 -1.91 6.20 -25.51
N ILE A 331 -2.98 5.47 -25.19
CA ILE A 331 -2.96 4.00 -25.11
C ILE A 331 -3.27 3.39 -26.48
N SER A 332 -2.51 2.36 -26.86
CA SER A 332 -2.78 1.59 -28.08
C SER A 332 -4.01 0.68 -27.90
N SER A 333 -4.82 0.49 -28.95
CA SER A 333 -6.08 -0.24 -28.84
C SER A 333 -5.95 -1.70 -28.39
N ASP A 334 -4.82 -2.34 -28.70
CA ASP A 334 -4.47 -3.70 -28.32
C ASP A 334 -4.02 -3.84 -26.85
N GLU A 335 -3.69 -2.73 -26.20
CA GLU A 335 -3.33 -2.67 -24.77
C GLU A 335 -4.53 -2.33 -23.87
N ILE A 336 -5.74 -2.27 -24.45
CA ILE A 336 -6.97 -1.94 -23.72
C ILE A 336 -7.69 -3.21 -23.26
N GLU A 337 -7.90 -3.31 -21.95
CA GLU A 337 -8.66 -4.38 -21.32
C GLU A 337 -9.92 -3.84 -20.64
N PHE A 338 -10.94 -4.68 -20.55
CA PHE A 338 -12.20 -4.37 -19.88
C PHE A 338 -12.53 -5.38 -18.79
N ASP A 339 -12.90 -4.87 -17.61
CA ASP A 339 -13.60 -5.65 -16.60
C ASP A 339 -15.07 -5.20 -16.58
N SER A 340 -15.99 -6.13 -16.80
CA SER A 340 -17.43 -5.88 -16.74
C SER A 340 -18.04 -6.59 -15.52
N VAL A 341 -18.83 -5.85 -14.75
CA VAL A 341 -19.41 -6.31 -13.48
C VAL A 341 -20.87 -5.86 -13.40
N ILE A 342 -21.73 -6.71 -12.88
CA ILE A 342 -23.10 -6.38 -12.49
C ILE A 342 -23.21 -6.50 -10.97
N ASP A 343 -23.54 -5.41 -10.29
CA ASP A 343 -23.96 -5.47 -8.89
C ASP A 343 -25.39 -6.01 -8.84
N ALA A 344 -25.58 -7.14 -8.18
CA ALA A 344 -26.88 -7.81 -8.03
C ALA A 344 -27.16 -8.14 -6.57
N ARG A 345 -28.44 -8.31 -6.23
CA ARG A 345 -28.89 -8.72 -4.89
C ARG A 345 -30.17 -9.53 -4.98
N TYR A 346 -30.56 -10.23 -3.90
CA TYR A 346 -31.94 -10.71 -3.81
C TYR A 346 -32.90 -9.53 -3.65
N LEU A 347 -34.08 -9.61 -4.25
CA LEU A 347 -35.09 -8.56 -4.15
C LEU A 347 -35.46 -8.32 -2.67
N GLY A 348 -35.38 -7.07 -2.24
CA GLY A 348 -35.59 -6.67 -0.84
C GLY A 348 -34.36 -6.77 0.07
N GLN A 349 -33.22 -7.28 -0.42
CA GLN A 349 -31.96 -7.31 0.32
C GLN A 349 -31.32 -5.90 0.40
N GLY A 350 -30.67 -5.60 1.53
CA GLY A 350 -30.02 -4.29 1.76
C GLY A 350 -28.62 -4.11 1.15
N TYR A 351 -28.01 -5.19 0.67
CA TYR A 351 -26.63 -5.22 0.19
C TYR A 351 -26.52 -5.96 -1.13
N GLU A 352 -25.63 -5.46 -1.98
CA GLU A 352 -25.33 -5.97 -3.31
C GLU A 352 -24.01 -6.74 -3.36
N LEU A 353 -23.93 -7.72 -4.26
CA LEU A 353 -22.72 -8.47 -4.59
C LEU A 353 -22.28 -8.18 -6.03
N PRO A 354 -20.97 -7.96 -6.25
CA PRO A 354 -20.43 -7.78 -7.59
C PRO A 354 -20.33 -9.14 -8.30
N VAL A 355 -21.00 -9.27 -9.44
CA VAL A 355 -20.95 -10.46 -10.30
C VAL A 355 -20.12 -10.16 -11.54
N LYS A 356 -18.99 -10.86 -11.68
CA LYS A 356 -18.06 -10.65 -12.80
C LYS A 356 -18.57 -11.30 -14.08
N LEU A 357 -18.52 -10.55 -15.17
CA LEU A 357 -18.84 -11.03 -16.50
C LEU A 357 -17.56 -11.41 -17.25
N SER A 358 -17.71 -12.25 -18.26
CA SER A 358 -16.67 -12.53 -19.25
C SER A 358 -16.38 -11.26 -20.08
N SER A 359 -15.15 -11.14 -20.57
CA SER A 359 -14.75 -10.01 -21.43
C SER A 359 -15.56 -9.92 -22.72
N THR A 360 -16.03 -11.07 -23.22
CA THR A 360 -16.90 -11.17 -24.41
C THR A 360 -18.38 -10.98 -24.10
N LEU A 361 -18.75 -10.78 -22.83
CA LEU A 361 -20.14 -10.64 -22.34
C LEU A 361 -21.03 -11.83 -22.71
N THR A 362 -20.45 -12.99 -22.98
CA THR A 362 -21.17 -14.21 -23.42
C THR A 362 -21.92 -14.90 -22.29
N ASN A 363 -21.64 -14.54 -21.05
CA ASN A 363 -22.21 -15.15 -19.83
C ASN A 363 -23.21 -14.24 -19.11
N VAL A 364 -23.69 -13.17 -19.74
CA VAL A 364 -24.70 -12.27 -19.14
C VAL A 364 -26.03 -13.00 -18.91
N ASP A 365 -26.34 -13.98 -19.75
CA ASP A 365 -27.48 -14.89 -19.61
C ASP A 365 -27.39 -15.77 -18.35
N SER A 366 -26.17 -16.14 -17.96
CA SER A 366 -25.87 -16.96 -16.79
C SER A 366 -25.72 -16.12 -15.50
N LEU A 367 -26.22 -14.87 -15.50
CA LEU A 367 -26.12 -13.97 -14.35
C LEU A 367 -26.71 -14.59 -13.06
N PRO A 368 -27.88 -15.26 -13.07
CA PRO A 368 -28.40 -15.89 -11.87
C PRO A 368 -27.47 -16.92 -11.25
N GLU A 369 -26.92 -17.83 -12.07
CA GLU A 369 -26.01 -18.87 -11.62
C GLU A 369 -24.72 -18.27 -11.04
N LEU A 370 -24.16 -17.27 -11.72
CA LEU A 370 -22.96 -16.57 -11.26
C LEU A 370 -23.22 -15.81 -9.95
N PHE A 371 -24.39 -15.19 -9.80
CA PHE A 371 -24.78 -14.50 -8.57
C PHE A 371 -24.94 -15.49 -7.41
N HIS A 372 -25.62 -16.62 -7.62
CA HIS A 372 -25.80 -17.63 -6.58
C HIS A 372 -24.46 -18.24 -6.15
N GLU A 373 -23.54 -18.47 -7.08
CA GLU A 373 -22.20 -18.96 -6.74
C GLU A 373 -21.37 -17.92 -5.98
N ALA A 374 -21.44 -16.64 -6.37
CA ALA A 374 -20.82 -15.55 -5.63
C ALA A 374 -21.39 -15.45 -4.20
N HIS A 375 -22.71 -15.57 -4.05
CA HIS A 375 -23.38 -15.55 -2.74
C HIS A 375 -22.97 -16.75 -1.88
N ARG A 376 -22.88 -17.95 -2.47
CA ARG A 376 -22.43 -19.17 -1.78
C ARG A 376 -20.98 -19.05 -1.33
N THR A 377 -20.12 -18.50 -2.17
CA THR A 377 -18.71 -18.27 -1.85
C THR A 377 -18.55 -17.32 -0.66
N LEU A 378 -19.32 -16.23 -0.62
CA LEU A 378 -19.17 -15.20 0.41
C LEU A 378 -19.89 -15.54 1.72
N TYR A 379 -21.09 -16.14 1.66
CA TYR A 379 -21.95 -16.36 2.82
C TYR A 379 -22.21 -17.83 3.15
N GLY A 380 -21.69 -18.77 2.36
CA GLY A 380 -21.85 -20.21 2.57
C GLY A 380 -23.19 -20.80 2.12
N HIS A 381 -24.10 -19.98 1.59
CA HIS A 381 -25.42 -20.43 1.10
C HIS A 381 -25.89 -19.60 -0.10
N ALA A 382 -26.96 -20.01 -0.78
CA ALA A 382 -27.65 -19.22 -1.81
C ALA A 382 -29.15 -19.56 -1.82
N SER A 383 -30.00 -18.58 -2.11
CA SER A 383 -31.46 -18.73 -2.15
C SER A 383 -31.93 -18.77 -3.61
N LEU A 384 -31.95 -19.96 -4.20
CA LEU A 384 -32.19 -20.17 -5.64
C LEU A 384 -33.61 -19.79 -6.09
N ASP A 385 -34.54 -19.67 -5.14
CA ASP A 385 -35.95 -19.34 -5.35
C ASP A 385 -36.23 -17.83 -5.23
N GLN A 386 -35.28 -17.06 -4.69
CA GLN A 386 -35.45 -15.62 -4.48
C GLN A 386 -35.16 -14.84 -5.77
N PRO A 387 -36.05 -13.94 -6.21
CA PRO A 387 -35.80 -13.09 -7.37
C PRO A 387 -34.54 -12.26 -7.19
N ILE A 388 -33.77 -12.13 -8.26
CA ILE A 388 -32.56 -11.29 -8.31
C ILE A 388 -32.96 -9.91 -8.81
N GLU A 389 -32.40 -8.87 -8.19
CA GLU A 389 -32.50 -7.49 -8.63
C GLU A 389 -31.12 -7.03 -9.13
N VAL A 390 -31.09 -6.51 -10.35
CA VAL A 390 -29.94 -5.84 -10.96
C VAL A 390 -29.89 -4.40 -10.45
N VAL A 391 -28.83 -4.08 -9.72
CA VAL A 391 -28.68 -2.78 -9.05
C VAL A 391 -27.91 -1.82 -9.94
N THR A 392 -26.70 -2.20 -10.37
CA THR A 392 -25.79 -1.31 -11.11
C THR A 392 -24.96 -2.09 -12.12
N LEU A 393 -24.87 -1.60 -13.35
CA LEU A 393 -23.90 -2.05 -14.35
C LEU A 393 -22.60 -1.27 -14.17
N ARG A 394 -21.45 -1.94 -14.14
CA ARG A 394 -20.13 -1.34 -13.94
C ARG A 394 -19.14 -1.84 -14.97
N ILE A 395 -18.37 -0.93 -15.55
CA ILE A 395 -17.27 -1.27 -16.45
C ILE A 395 -16.02 -0.49 -16.08
N SER A 396 -14.89 -1.18 -16.04
CA SER A 396 -13.56 -0.60 -15.88
C SER A 396 -12.77 -0.85 -17.15
N ALA A 397 -12.32 0.22 -17.80
CA ALA A 397 -11.37 0.15 -18.90
C ALA A 397 -9.96 0.42 -18.37
N ARG A 398 -9.00 -0.43 -18.72
CA ARG A 398 -7.58 -0.29 -18.35
C ARG A 398 -6.75 -0.25 -19.62
N GLY A 399 -5.72 0.58 -19.62
CA GLY A 399 -4.77 0.70 -20.70
C GLY A 399 -3.35 0.74 -20.15
N ASN A 400 -2.45 -0.09 -20.66
CA ASN A 400 -1.05 -0.06 -20.23
C ASN A 400 -0.20 0.72 -21.23
N PHE A 401 0.80 1.44 -20.71
CA PHE A 401 1.88 1.95 -21.56
C PHE A 401 2.83 0.81 -21.91
N PRO A 402 3.56 0.90 -23.04
CA PRO A 402 4.64 -0.03 -23.36
C PRO A 402 5.58 -0.16 -22.16
N LYS A 403 5.78 -1.39 -21.69
CA LYS A 403 6.61 -1.64 -20.52
C LYS A 403 8.08 -1.39 -20.85
N THR A 404 8.75 -0.61 -20.02
CA THR A 404 10.21 -0.60 -19.99
C THR A 404 10.67 -1.84 -19.25
N GLU A 405 11.62 -2.59 -19.80
CA GLU A 405 12.24 -3.71 -19.09
C GLU A 405 12.85 -3.22 -17.78
N SER A 406 12.64 -3.98 -16.71
CA SER A 406 13.25 -3.68 -15.42
C SER A 406 14.74 -4.01 -15.49
N ALA A 407 15.59 -3.03 -15.22
CA ALA A 407 17.03 -3.22 -15.27
C ALA A 407 17.48 -4.13 -14.12
N GLU A 408 18.03 -5.29 -14.46
CA GLU A 408 18.73 -6.14 -13.50
C GLU A 408 19.97 -5.43 -12.96
N ILE A 409 20.27 -5.66 -11.68
CA ILE A 409 21.54 -5.22 -11.10
C ILE A 409 22.66 -6.16 -11.51
N LYS A 410 23.91 -5.71 -11.36
CA LYS A 410 25.07 -6.52 -11.68
C LYS A 410 25.07 -7.82 -10.86
N ALA A 411 25.27 -8.96 -11.54
CA ALA A 411 25.47 -10.25 -10.90
C ALA A 411 26.80 -10.33 -10.15
N GLY A 412 26.78 -10.96 -8.98
CA GLY A 412 27.94 -11.22 -8.14
C GLY A 412 28.07 -12.70 -7.76
N GLU A 413 29.04 -13.01 -6.92
CA GLU A 413 29.16 -14.32 -6.28
C GLU A 413 28.16 -14.43 -5.11
N THR A 414 27.98 -15.65 -4.57
CA THR A 414 27.12 -15.85 -3.39
C THR A 414 27.64 -15.08 -2.18
N LYS A 415 28.96 -14.98 -2.00
CA LYS A 415 29.56 -14.26 -0.90
C LYS A 415 29.51 -12.75 -1.16
N VAL A 416 29.05 -11.99 -0.17
CA VAL A 416 29.15 -10.53 -0.18
C VAL A 416 30.62 -10.11 -0.10
N VAL A 417 31.03 -9.16 -0.95
CA VAL A 417 32.36 -8.56 -0.90
C VAL A 417 32.55 -7.73 0.37
N ASP A 418 33.73 -7.79 0.97
CA ASP A 418 34.00 -7.12 2.26
C ASP A 418 33.79 -5.59 2.19
N ASP A 419 34.02 -4.98 1.01
CA ASP A 419 33.80 -3.54 0.78
C ASP A 419 32.32 -3.11 0.89
N ALA A 420 31.37 -4.05 0.82
CA ALA A 420 29.96 -3.76 1.06
C ALA A 420 29.67 -3.47 2.54
N VAL A 421 30.54 -3.91 3.47
CA VAL A 421 30.41 -3.63 4.89
C VAL A 421 31.01 -2.26 5.20
N ILE A 422 30.17 -1.32 5.61
CA ILE A 422 30.56 0.07 5.90
C ILE A 422 30.74 0.37 7.38
N GLY A 423 30.47 -0.60 8.25
CA GLY A 423 30.69 -0.47 9.68
C GLY A 423 30.00 -1.57 10.48
N ASN A 424 30.16 -1.47 11.80
CA ASN A 424 29.45 -2.29 12.78
C ASN A 424 28.80 -1.38 13.81
N GLN A 425 27.69 -1.82 14.37
CA GLN A 425 27.01 -1.12 15.45
C GLN A 425 26.46 -2.11 16.47
N MET A 426 26.50 -1.76 17.75
CA MET A 426 25.80 -2.52 18.79
C MET A 426 24.30 -2.28 18.67
N VAL A 427 23.54 -3.35 18.44
CA VAL A 427 22.09 -3.30 18.26
C VAL A 427 21.39 -4.20 19.26
N ILE A 428 20.34 -3.69 19.87
CA ILE A 428 19.54 -4.42 20.86
C ILE A 428 18.34 -5.03 20.15
N PHE A 429 18.34 -6.36 20.04
CA PHE A 429 17.24 -7.14 19.46
C PHE A 429 16.40 -7.80 20.56
N PRO A 430 15.13 -8.14 20.29
CA PRO A 430 14.36 -8.99 21.18
C PRO A 430 15.10 -10.31 21.48
N GLY A 431 15.24 -10.64 22.75
CA GLY A 431 16.01 -11.81 23.22
C GLY A 431 17.50 -11.57 23.45
N PHE A 432 18.05 -10.41 23.06
CA PHE A 432 19.46 -10.06 23.17
C PHE A 432 19.63 -8.68 23.83
N LEU A 433 19.33 -8.60 25.13
CA LEU A 433 19.27 -7.33 25.88
C LEU A 433 20.64 -6.65 26.05
N GLU A 434 21.73 -7.41 26.02
CA GLU A 434 23.10 -6.88 26.07
C GLU A 434 23.54 -6.27 24.72
N GLY A 435 22.73 -6.46 23.67
CA GLY A 435 23.04 -6.08 22.30
C GLY A 435 23.95 -7.08 21.60
N ILE A 436 23.92 -7.05 20.27
CA ILE A 436 24.81 -7.83 19.40
C ILE A 436 25.50 -6.88 18.43
N GLU A 437 26.81 -7.09 18.22
CA GLU A 437 27.55 -6.41 17.17
C GLU A 437 26.98 -6.80 15.80
N THR A 438 26.47 -5.80 15.09
CA THR A 438 25.66 -5.96 13.88
C THR A 438 26.34 -5.27 12.71
N LYS A 439 26.58 -6.01 11.63
CA LYS A 439 27.20 -5.48 10.41
C LYS A 439 26.25 -4.53 9.70
N ILE A 440 26.79 -3.45 9.16
CA ILE A 440 26.07 -2.49 8.33
C ILE A 440 26.54 -2.65 6.89
N TYR A 441 25.63 -3.07 6.01
CA TYR A 441 25.85 -3.18 4.58
C TYR A 441 25.37 -1.92 3.86
N GLN A 442 26.16 -1.43 2.90
CA GLN A 442 25.71 -0.40 1.97
C GLN A 442 24.94 -1.04 0.82
N ARG A 443 23.69 -0.64 0.63
CA ARG A 443 22.78 -1.23 -0.38
C ARG A 443 23.40 -1.31 -1.77
N GLU A 444 23.96 -0.22 -2.25
CA GLU A 444 24.43 -0.07 -3.63
C GLU A 444 25.65 -0.95 -3.95
N LYS A 445 26.30 -1.50 -2.93
CA LYS A 445 27.43 -2.43 -3.07
C LYS A 445 27.01 -3.90 -3.08
N LEU A 446 25.75 -4.20 -2.79
CA LEU A 446 25.20 -5.55 -2.88
C LEU A 446 24.91 -5.91 -4.33
N LEU A 447 25.22 -7.15 -4.70
CA LEU A 447 25.09 -7.67 -6.06
C LEU A 447 24.04 -8.79 -6.11
N ALA A 448 23.43 -8.99 -7.28
CA ALA A 448 22.47 -10.08 -7.46
C ALA A 448 23.14 -11.43 -7.17
N GLY A 449 22.44 -12.28 -6.42
CA GLY A 449 22.94 -13.59 -5.97
C GLY A 449 23.67 -13.57 -4.62
N ASN A 450 23.99 -12.40 -4.06
CA ASN A 450 24.59 -12.32 -2.73
C ASN A 450 23.65 -12.92 -1.65
N VAL A 451 24.25 -13.67 -0.72
CA VAL A 451 23.58 -14.26 0.45
C VAL A 451 24.34 -13.92 1.73
N PHE A 452 23.63 -13.50 2.76
CA PHE A 452 24.20 -13.17 4.06
C PHE A 452 23.17 -13.38 5.19
N HIS A 453 23.66 -13.63 6.41
CA HIS A 453 22.83 -13.92 7.58
C HIS A 453 22.75 -12.70 8.50
N GLY A 454 21.60 -12.56 9.16
CA GLY A 454 21.43 -11.64 10.27
C GLY A 454 22.14 -12.12 11.55
N PRO A 455 22.36 -11.22 12.53
CA PRO A 455 21.90 -9.84 12.53
C PRO A 455 22.72 -8.95 11.60
N CYS A 456 22.02 -8.14 10.80
CA CYS A 456 22.64 -7.11 9.99
C CYS A 456 21.66 -5.97 9.70
N ILE A 457 22.20 -4.80 9.35
CA ILE A 457 21.46 -3.65 8.85
C ILE A 457 21.87 -3.44 7.40
N VAL A 458 20.91 -3.26 6.50
CA VAL A 458 21.17 -2.75 5.15
C VAL A 458 20.76 -1.29 5.11
N HIS A 459 21.77 -0.44 4.98
CA HIS A 459 21.61 1.00 4.90
C HIS A 459 21.46 1.45 3.44
N GLN A 460 20.46 2.29 3.20
CA GLN A 460 20.16 2.92 1.93
C GLN A 460 19.74 4.37 2.21
N MET A 461 19.93 5.27 1.24
CA MET A 461 19.61 6.69 1.44
C MET A 461 18.14 6.92 1.86
N ASP A 462 17.21 6.17 1.27
CA ASP A 462 15.76 6.34 1.43
C ASP A 462 15.13 5.38 2.45
N SER A 463 15.88 4.40 2.99
CA SER A 463 15.37 3.43 3.97
C SER A 463 16.47 2.69 4.74
N THR A 464 16.11 2.11 5.87
CA THR A 464 16.98 1.21 6.65
C THR A 464 16.28 -0.13 6.84
N THR A 465 16.89 -1.21 6.37
CA THR A 465 16.37 -2.57 6.54
C THR A 465 17.07 -3.25 7.71
N VAL A 466 16.29 -3.83 8.61
CA VAL A 466 16.80 -4.55 9.78
C VAL A 466 16.53 -6.04 9.62
N VAL A 467 17.59 -6.85 9.67
CA VAL A 467 17.54 -8.31 9.57
C VAL A 467 17.91 -8.89 10.93
N LEU A 468 17.04 -9.72 11.48
CA LEU A 468 17.20 -10.26 12.83
C LEU A 468 18.19 -11.44 12.86
N PRO A 469 18.76 -11.77 14.04
CA PRO A 469 19.44 -13.05 14.23
C PRO A 469 18.54 -14.22 13.83
N GLY A 470 19.08 -15.20 13.12
CA GLY A 470 18.33 -16.36 12.60
C GLY A 470 17.51 -16.05 11.35
N GLN A 471 17.83 -14.98 10.61
CA GLN A 471 17.25 -14.70 9.29
C GLN A 471 18.35 -14.69 8.24
N VAL A 472 18.00 -15.08 7.01
CA VAL A 472 18.89 -15.08 5.86
C VAL A 472 18.35 -14.14 4.79
N VAL A 473 19.24 -13.42 4.13
CA VAL A 473 18.93 -12.50 3.03
C VAL A 473 19.51 -13.05 1.74
N THR A 474 18.74 -12.99 0.66
CA THR A 474 19.19 -13.20 -0.72
C THR A 474 18.88 -11.98 -1.56
N VAL A 475 19.87 -11.46 -2.27
CA VAL A 475 19.69 -10.35 -3.21
C VAL A 475 19.24 -10.91 -4.55
N THR A 476 18.05 -10.49 -5.01
CA THR A 476 17.47 -10.96 -6.28
C THR A 476 18.12 -10.28 -7.50
N ALA A 477 17.81 -10.74 -8.71
CA ALA A 477 18.30 -10.14 -9.96
C ALA A 477 17.90 -8.67 -10.14
N LEU A 478 16.73 -8.28 -9.62
CA LEU A 478 16.23 -6.90 -9.63
C LEU A 478 16.80 -6.05 -8.48
N GLY A 479 17.60 -6.67 -7.62
CA GLY A 479 18.21 -6.05 -6.46
C GLY A 479 17.35 -6.13 -5.20
N ASP A 480 16.09 -6.53 -5.26
CA ASP A 480 15.23 -6.69 -4.06
C ASP A 480 15.87 -7.64 -3.03
N LEU A 481 15.64 -7.41 -1.74
CA LEU A 481 16.14 -8.28 -0.66
C LEU A 481 15.05 -9.27 -0.25
N LEU A 482 15.26 -10.54 -0.55
CA LEU A 482 14.42 -11.63 -0.06
C LEU A 482 14.92 -12.11 1.30
N ILE A 483 14.12 -11.94 2.34
CA ILE A 483 14.42 -12.31 3.72
C ILE A 483 13.55 -13.51 4.12
N LYS A 484 14.17 -14.53 4.71
CA LYS A 484 13.49 -15.71 5.27
C LYS A 484 14.01 -16.04 6.67
N GLU A 485 13.18 -16.69 7.48
CA GLU A 485 13.67 -17.34 8.70
C GLU A 485 14.64 -18.47 8.32
N ASP A 486 15.79 -18.50 8.97
CA ASP A 486 16.79 -19.54 8.82
C ASP A 486 16.32 -20.76 9.61
N LYS A 487 15.98 -21.84 8.91
CA LYS A 487 15.48 -23.09 9.51
C LYS A 487 16.61 -24.09 9.82
N SER A 488 17.87 -23.65 9.74
CA SER A 488 19.05 -24.51 9.93
C SER A 488 19.31 -24.89 11.39
#